data_AF-A0A0S8AX27-F1
#
_entry.id   AF-A0A0S8AX27-F1
#
_cell.length_a   1.000
_cell.length_b   1.000
_cell.length_c   1.000
_cell.angle_alpha   90.00
_cell.angle_beta   90.00
_cell.angle_gamma   90.00
#
_symmetry.space_group_name_H-M   'P 1'
#
loop_
_entity.id
_entity.type
_entity.pdbx_description
1 polymer ?
#
loop_
_entity_poly.entity_id
_entity_poly.type
_entity_poly.pdbx_seq_one_letter_code
_entity_poly.pdbx_strand_id
1 'polypeptide(L)'
;MNCTACRDRLLEAAPAVLRGEGASDVAAHLDRCASCRAIAQLLLDQQARLGDALAALAPAAAGDAAALAAARESRSRRQRRRWVTLAPVAAAAGLAALLVAGGDDIPPQPGSTTSPRPPIVEATDQNVVVYQTNNPDIVVIWLYPNEGSGT
;
A
#
# COMPACT_ATOMS: atom_id res chain seq x y z
N MET A 1 -29.83 25.79 28.68
CA MET A 1 -29.67 26.48 27.37
C MET A 1 -31.01 26.62 26.65
N ASN A 2 -31.08 27.49 25.64
CA ASN A 2 -32.21 27.61 24.71
C ASN A 2 -32.00 26.77 23.43
N CYS A 3 -33.04 26.66 22.59
CA CYS A 3 -33.00 25.83 21.39
C CYS A 3 -31.99 26.33 20.34
N THR A 4 -31.81 27.64 20.19
CA THR A 4 -30.85 28.21 19.23
C THR A 4 -29.42 27.82 19.60
N ALA A 5 -29.02 28.08 20.85
CA ALA A 5 -27.70 27.70 21.36
C ALA A 5 -27.49 26.18 21.35
N CYS A 6 -28.55 25.38 21.51
CA CYS A 6 -28.46 23.94 21.35
C CYS A 6 -28.13 23.57 19.89
N ARG A 7 -28.90 24.11 18.94
CA ARG A 7 -28.75 23.85 17.51
C ARG A 7 -27.38 24.22 16.99
N ASP A 8 -26.86 25.37 17.41
CA ASP A 8 -25.52 25.83 17.02
C ASP A 8 -24.42 24.85 17.45
N ARG A 9 -24.64 24.10 18.54
CA ARG A 9 -23.68 23.12 19.08
C ARG A 9 -23.90 21.68 18.61
N LEU A 10 -24.97 21.37 17.88
CA LEU A 10 -25.28 19.98 17.52
C LEU A 10 -24.24 19.36 16.58
N LEU A 11 -23.68 20.14 15.65
CA LEU A 11 -22.69 19.62 14.70
C LEU A 11 -21.31 19.39 15.32
N GLU A 12 -21.02 20.05 16.44
CA GLU A 12 -19.75 19.97 17.16
C GLU A 12 -19.81 18.91 18.29
N ALA A 13 -21.01 18.51 18.70
CA ALA A 13 -21.22 17.56 19.77
C ALA A 13 -20.80 16.15 19.37
N ALA A 14 -20.18 15.43 20.31
CA ALA A 14 -19.85 14.02 20.12
C ALA A 14 -21.13 13.17 19.96
N PRO A 15 -21.09 12.05 19.21
CA PRO A 15 -22.26 11.18 19.01
C PRO A 15 -22.90 10.68 20.32
N ALA A 16 -22.10 10.46 21.36
CA ALA A 16 -22.61 10.12 22.70
C ALA A 16 -23.51 11.22 23.27
N VAL A 17 -23.08 12.48 23.16
CA VAL A 17 -23.86 13.63 23.62
C VAL A 17 -25.15 13.79 22.80
N LEU A 18 -25.11 13.55 21.49
CA LEU A 18 -26.30 13.57 20.63
C LEU A 18 -27.32 12.47 20.98
N ARG A 19 -26.85 11.33 21.51
CA ARG A 19 -27.70 10.28 22.09
C ARG A 19 -28.28 10.67 23.47
N GLY A 20 -27.91 11.83 24.00
CA GLY A 20 -28.29 12.28 25.33
C GLY A 20 -27.40 11.72 26.45
N GLU A 21 -26.24 11.15 26.11
CA GLU A 21 -25.33 10.59 27.10
C GLU A 21 -24.44 11.67 27.73
N GLY A 22 -24.13 11.48 29.02
CA GLY A 22 -23.27 12.37 29.78
C GLY A 22 -23.99 13.60 30.36
N ALA A 23 -23.22 14.44 31.05
CA ALA A 23 -23.73 15.57 31.84
C ALA A 23 -23.61 16.93 31.14
N SER A 24 -23.47 16.96 29.81
CA SER A 24 -23.35 18.23 29.09
C SER A 24 -24.68 18.99 29.05
N ASP A 25 -24.62 20.31 28.93
CA ASP A 25 -25.82 21.13 28.77
C ASP A 25 -26.64 20.68 27.54
N VAL A 26 -25.98 20.23 26.47
CA VAL A 26 -26.62 19.77 25.23
C VAL A 26 -27.42 18.51 25.51
N ALA A 27 -26.82 17.50 26.15
CA ALA A 27 -27.49 16.27 26.56
C ALA A 27 -28.72 16.59 27.46
N ALA A 28 -28.55 17.46 28.45
CA ALA A 28 -29.64 17.89 29.35
C ALA A 28 -30.75 18.68 28.64
N HIS A 29 -30.47 19.30 27.49
CA HIS A 29 -31.48 19.95 26.66
C HIS A 29 -32.21 18.95 25.75
N LEU A 30 -31.48 18.02 25.14
CA LEU A 30 -32.05 16.95 24.31
C LEU A 30 -33.01 16.04 25.09
N ASP A 31 -32.75 15.84 26.39
CA ASP A 31 -33.64 15.10 27.28
C ASP A 31 -34.99 15.80 27.47
N ARG A 32 -35.03 17.14 27.40
CA ARG A 32 -36.25 17.92 27.65
C ARG A 32 -36.92 18.50 26.40
N CYS A 33 -36.21 18.59 25.28
CA CYS A 33 -36.68 19.23 24.06
C CYS A 33 -36.84 18.23 22.92
N ALA A 34 -38.08 17.86 22.61
CA ALA A 34 -38.40 16.90 21.54
C ALA A 34 -37.94 17.37 20.15
N SER A 35 -38.02 18.67 19.86
CA SER A 35 -37.63 19.20 18.55
C SER A 35 -36.12 19.14 18.33
N CYS A 36 -35.32 19.52 19.33
CA CYS A 36 -33.86 19.38 19.27
C CYS A 36 -33.44 17.90 19.25
N ARG A 37 -34.17 17.03 19.97
CA ARG A 37 -33.95 15.57 19.92
C ARG A 37 -34.19 15.00 18.52
N ALA A 38 -35.26 15.42 17.84
CA ALA A 38 -35.53 14.98 16.46
C ALA A 38 -34.40 15.37 15.50
N ILE A 39 -33.84 16.57 15.65
CA ILE A 39 -32.68 17.02 14.85
C ILE A 39 -31.43 16.18 15.18
N ALA A 40 -31.16 15.93 16.47
CA ALA A 40 -30.03 15.10 16.88
C ALA A 40 -30.13 13.66 16.32
N GLN A 41 -31.33 13.07 16.33
CA GLN A 41 -31.59 11.76 15.72
C GLN A 41 -31.34 11.79 14.21
N LEU A 42 -31.81 12.83 13.50
CA LEU A 42 -31.53 12.99 12.07
C LEU A 42 -30.02 13.02 11.79
N LEU A 43 -29.22 13.72 12.61
CA LEU A 43 -27.77 13.76 12.45
C LEU A 43 -27.13 12.39 12.65
N LEU A 44 -27.55 11.64 13.69
CA LEU A 44 -27.06 10.29 13.95
C LEU A 44 -27.41 9.33 12.79
N ASP A 45 -28.63 9.42 12.25
CA ASP A 45 -29.06 8.61 11.11
C ASP A 45 -28.22 8.90 9.85
N GLN A 46 -27.93 10.18 9.58
CA GLN A 46 -27.08 10.54 8.43
C GLN A 46 -25.64 10.09 8.63
N GLN A 47 -25.11 10.17 9.85
CA GLN A 47 -23.78 9.65 10.17
C GLN A 47 -23.69 8.14 9.96
N ALA A 48 -24.72 7.38 10.38
CA ALA A 48 -24.78 5.95 10.15
C ALA A 48 -24.81 5.61 8.65
N ARG A 49 -25.68 6.28 7.87
CA ARG A 49 -25.76 6.09 6.41
C ARG A 49 -24.45 6.41 5.69
N LEU A 50 -23.77 7.47 6.12
CA LEU A 50 -22.45 7.81 5.58
C LEU A 50 -21.42 6.73 5.93
N GLY A 51 -21.44 6.23 7.17
CA GLY A 51 -20.60 5.12 7.61
C GLY A 51 -20.80 3.87 6.74
N ASP A 52 -22.05 3.51 6.47
CA ASP A 52 -22.39 2.36 5.61
C ASP A 52 -21.91 2.56 4.16
N ALA A 53 -22.11 3.77 3.61
CA ALA A 53 -21.66 4.11 2.27
C ALA A 53 -20.12 4.05 2.15
N LEU A 54 -19.40 4.56 3.16
CA LEU A 54 -17.95 4.48 3.20
C LEU A 54 -17.46 3.03 3.38
N ALA A 55 -18.15 2.23 4.20
CA ALA A 55 -17.84 0.81 4.35
C ALA A 55 -18.05 0.03 3.05
N ALA A 56 -19.06 0.38 2.24
CA ALA A 56 -19.29 -0.21 0.93
C ALA A 56 -18.20 0.17 -0.10
N LEU A 57 -17.58 1.35 0.05
CA LEU A 57 -16.46 1.82 -0.78
C LEU A 57 -15.11 1.31 -0.29
N ALA A 58 -15.00 0.86 0.96
CA ALA A 58 -13.77 0.32 1.48
C ALA A 58 -13.39 -0.91 0.64
N PRO A 59 -12.19 -0.94 0.03
CA PRO A 59 -11.75 -2.13 -0.67
C PRO A 59 -11.80 -3.27 0.34
N ALA A 60 -12.62 -4.28 0.02
CA ALA A 60 -12.65 -5.50 0.82
C ALA A 60 -11.19 -5.93 1.04
N ALA A 61 -10.85 -6.38 2.24
CA ALA A 61 -9.51 -6.80 2.67
C ALA A 61 -8.77 -7.75 1.70
N ALA A 62 -9.41 -8.20 0.62
CA ALA A 62 -8.83 -8.72 -0.60
C ALA A 62 -7.68 -7.86 -1.17
N GLY A 63 -7.70 -6.53 -1.10
CA GLY A 63 -6.59 -5.69 -1.59
C GLY A 63 -5.30 -5.91 -0.78
N ASP A 64 -5.40 -5.83 0.54
CA ASP A 64 -4.29 -6.05 1.46
C ASP A 64 -3.88 -7.53 1.54
N ALA A 65 -4.84 -8.45 1.46
CA ALA A 65 -4.56 -9.88 1.39
C ALA A 65 -3.85 -10.26 0.08
N ALA A 66 -4.25 -9.66 -1.05
CA ALA A 66 -3.56 -9.85 -2.33
C ALA A 66 -2.16 -9.22 -2.31
N ALA A 67 -1.99 -8.03 -1.73
CA ALA A 67 -0.68 -7.41 -1.55
C ALA A 67 0.24 -8.24 -0.66
N LEU A 68 -0.28 -8.78 0.46
CA LEU A 68 0.46 -9.68 1.35
C LEU A 68 0.78 -11.02 0.67
N ALA A 69 -0.13 -11.58 -0.12
CA ALA A 69 0.11 -12.79 -0.89
C ALA A 69 1.20 -12.57 -1.95
N ALA A 70 1.14 -11.45 -2.69
CA ALA A 70 2.16 -11.07 -3.66
C ALA A 70 3.52 -10.79 -3.01
N ALA A 71 3.56 -10.19 -1.81
CA ALA A 71 4.78 -9.97 -1.05
C ALA A 71 5.42 -11.28 -0.57
N ARG A 72 4.60 -12.28 -0.16
CA ARG A 72 5.09 -13.60 0.23
C ARG A 72 5.63 -14.39 -0.96
N GLU A 73 4.93 -14.35 -2.09
CA GLU A 73 5.32 -15.03 -3.32
C GLU A 73 6.60 -14.41 -3.93
N SER A 74 6.73 -13.08 -3.91
CA SER A 74 7.98 -12.43 -4.34
C SER A 74 9.17 -12.78 -3.44
N ARG A 75 8.96 -12.90 -2.13
CA ARG A 75 10.00 -13.33 -1.18
C ARG A 75 10.43 -14.78 -1.42
N SER A 76 9.48 -15.71 -1.60
CA SER A 76 9.77 -17.12 -1.88
C SER A 76 10.54 -17.28 -3.19
N ARG A 77 10.13 -16.56 -4.25
CA ARG A 77 10.82 -16.54 -5.55
C ARG A 77 12.23 -15.97 -5.45
N ARG A 78 12.43 -14.89 -4.69
CA ARG A 78 13.75 -14.30 -4.48
C ARG A 78 14.68 -15.25 -3.73
N GLN A 79 14.18 -15.94 -2.71
CA GLN A 79 14.94 -16.97 -2.01
C GLN A 79 15.28 -18.13 -2.95
N ARG A 80 14.30 -18.70 -3.66
CA ARG A 80 14.56 -19.77 -4.63
C ARG A 80 15.59 -19.38 -5.69
N ARG A 81 15.50 -18.17 -6.25
CA ARG A 81 16.51 -17.64 -7.19
C ARG A 81 17.90 -17.56 -6.57
N ARG A 82 18.03 -17.03 -5.35
CA ARG A 82 19.33 -16.99 -4.64
C ARG A 82 19.95 -18.36 -4.47
N TRP A 83 19.14 -19.36 -4.10
CA TRP A 83 19.60 -20.74 -3.95
C TRP A 83 20.00 -21.34 -5.29
N VAL A 84 19.23 -21.12 -6.36
CA VAL A 84 19.58 -21.58 -7.71
C VAL A 84 20.85 -20.90 -8.25
N THR A 85 21.07 -19.62 -7.95
CA THR A 85 22.29 -18.90 -8.39
C THR A 85 23.52 -19.24 -7.56
N LEU A 86 23.36 -19.51 -6.27
CA LEU A 86 24.49 -19.80 -5.37
C LEU A 86 24.81 -21.30 -5.30
N ALA A 87 23.85 -22.19 -5.61
CA ALA A 87 24.07 -23.63 -5.68
C ALA A 87 25.24 -24.02 -6.60
N PRO A 88 25.37 -23.51 -7.85
CA PRO A 88 26.50 -23.87 -8.70
C PRO A 88 27.82 -23.31 -8.18
N VAL A 89 27.84 -22.13 -7.55
CA VAL A 89 29.06 -21.56 -6.95
C VAL A 89 29.51 -22.36 -5.73
N ALA A 90 28.56 -22.76 -4.86
CA ALA A 90 28.86 -23.61 -3.71
C ALA A 90 29.28 -25.03 -4.13
N ALA A 91 28.65 -25.59 -5.17
CA ALA A 91 29.06 -26.86 -5.77
C ALA A 91 30.46 -26.76 -6.40
N ALA A 92 30.76 -25.67 -7.10
CA ALA A 92 32.09 -25.41 -7.67
C ALA A 92 33.14 -25.19 -6.58
N ALA A 93 32.83 -24.52 -5.47
CA ALA A 93 33.75 -24.38 -4.33
C ALA A 93 34.00 -25.72 -3.62
N GLY A 94 32.96 -26.56 -3.49
CA GLY A 94 33.10 -27.92 -2.98
C GLY A 94 33.95 -28.82 -3.89
N LEU A 95 33.73 -28.75 -5.21
CA LEU A 95 34.53 -29.46 -6.21
C LEU A 95 35.97 -28.92 -6.27
N ALA A 96 36.16 -27.60 -6.21
CA ALA A 96 37.49 -26.97 -6.18
C ALA A 96 38.26 -27.33 -4.91
N ALA A 97 37.60 -27.38 -3.74
CA ALA A 97 38.23 -27.90 -2.52
C ALA A 97 38.62 -29.38 -2.65
N LEU A 98 37.80 -30.18 -3.34
CA LEU A 98 38.09 -31.59 -3.63
C LEU A 98 39.25 -31.77 -4.62
N LEU A 99 39.35 -30.89 -5.63
CA LEU A 99 40.41 -30.88 -6.66
C LEU A 99 41.74 -30.31 -6.13
N VAL A 100 41.70 -29.27 -5.30
CA VAL A 100 42.90 -28.72 -4.62
C VAL A 100 43.48 -29.74 -3.62
N ALA A 101 42.64 -30.58 -3.02
CA ALA A 101 43.09 -31.73 -2.23
C ALA A 101 43.57 -32.92 -3.10
N GLY A 102 43.28 -32.91 -4.42
CA GLY A 102 43.47 -34.04 -5.34
C GLY A 102 44.57 -33.88 -6.40
N GLY A 103 45.08 -32.67 -6.67
CA GLY A 103 46.25 -32.44 -7.54
C GLY A 103 45.96 -32.41 -9.05
N ASP A 104 46.44 -31.32 -9.65
CA ASP A 104 46.74 -31.00 -11.05
C ASP A 104 45.64 -30.64 -12.10
N ASP A 105 46.03 -29.60 -12.87
CA ASP A 105 45.51 -28.97 -14.10
C ASP A 105 44.25 -28.06 -14.06
N ILE A 106 44.47 -26.74 -14.23
CA ILE A 106 43.44 -25.69 -14.39
C ILE A 106 43.43 -25.17 -15.84
N PRO A 107 42.34 -25.32 -16.62
CA PRO A 107 42.17 -24.63 -17.90
C PRO A 107 41.64 -23.17 -17.73
N PRO A 108 41.90 -22.26 -18.68
CA PRO A 108 41.62 -20.83 -18.54
C PRO A 108 40.11 -20.46 -18.61
N GLN A 109 39.70 -19.44 -17.85
CA GLN A 109 38.32 -18.95 -17.76
C GLN A 109 37.86 -18.13 -19.00
N PRO A 110 36.61 -18.30 -19.50
CA PRO A 110 36.00 -17.39 -20.46
C PRO A 110 35.43 -16.12 -19.79
N GLY A 111 35.57 -14.98 -20.49
CA GLY A 111 35.40 -13.62 -19.98
C GLY A 111 33.98 -13.14 -19.65
N SER A 112 33.93 -12.08 -18.83
CA SER A 112 32.74 -11.42 -18.31
C SER A 112 31.87 -10.77 -19.41
N THR A 113 30.59 -11.14 -19.45
CA THR A 113 29.57 -10.45 -20.26
C THR A 113 29.03 -9.20 -19.55
N THR A 114 29.14 -8.06 -20.22
CA THR A 114 28.54 -6.77 -19.84
C THR A 114 27.00 -6.86 -19.83
N SER A 115 26.37 -6.42 -18.74
CA SER A 115 24.91 -6.33 -18.60
C SER A 115 24.37 -5.06 -19.29
N PRO A 116 23.33 -5.14 -20.14
CA PRO A 116 22.79 -3.97 -20.82
C PRO A 116 22.01 -3.04 -19.86
N ARG A 117 22.21 -1.72 -20.04
CA ARG A 117 21.47 -0.65 -19.37
C ARG A 117 20.13 -0.42 -20.10
N PRO A 118 18.99 -0.32 -19.41
CA PRO A 118 17.70 -0.09 -20.07
C PRO A 118 17.61 1.33 -20.67
N PRO A 119 16.91 1.49 -21.81
CA PRO A 119 16.71 2.80 -22.43
C PRO A 119 15.70 3.62 -21.63
N ILE A 120 16.04 4.90 -21.40
CA ILE A 120 15.12 5.91 -20.89
C ILE A 120 14.53 6.61 -22.11
N VAL A 121 13.20 6.69 -22.20
CA VAL A 121 12.50 7.38 -23.30
C VAL A 121 11.80 8.60 -22.70
N GLU A 122 12.21 9.79 -23.13
CA GLU A 122 11.55 11.04 -22.78
C GLU A 122 10.26 11.18 -23.60
N ALA A 123 9.12 11.31 -22.92
CA ALA A 123 7.85 11.70 -23.53
C ALA A 123 7.55 13.15 -23.12
N THR A 124 6.92 13.91 -24.01
CA THR A 124 6.95 15.37 -24.09
C THR A 124 6.67 16.13 -22.78
N ASP A 125 5.89 15.56 -21.85
CA ASP A 125 5.59 16.15 -20.53
C ASP A 125 5.90 15.22 -19.33
N GLN A 126 6.41 14.01 -19.56
CA GLN A 126 6.66 13.01 -18.52
C GLN A 126 7.86 12.13 -18.85
N ASN A 127 8.71 11.89 -17.84
CA ASN A 127 9.78 10.92 -17.98
C ASN A 127 9.23 9.52 -17.74
N VAL A 128 9.56 8.60 -18.65
CA VAL A 128 9.08 7.22 -18.62
C VAL A 128 10.25 6.25 -18.53
N VAL A 129 10.23 5.41 -17.51
CA VAL A 129 11.13 4.24 -17.41
C VAL A 129 10.32 3.00 -17.74
N VAL A 130 10.72 2.30 -18.79
CA VAL A 130 10.14 1.03 -19.20
C VAL A 130 11.08 -0.10 -18.76
N TYR A 131 10.62 -0.92 -17.84
CA TYR A 131 11.35 -2.11 -17.40
C TYR A 131 10.69 -3.36 -17.98
N GLN A 132 11.41 -4.03 -18.88
CA GLN A 132 11.01 -5.35 -19.36
C GLN A 132 11.38 -6.39 -18.30
N THR A 133 10.38 -7.14 -17.83
CA THR A 133 10.61 -8.21 -16.86
C THR A 133 10.97 -9.51 -17.57
N ASN A 134 11.46 -10.52 -16.84
CA ASN A 134 11.72 -11.85 -17.41
C ASN A 134 10.44 -12.59 -17.87
N ASN A 135 9.26 -12.02 -17.61
CA ASN A 135 8.00 -12.50 -18.16
C ASN A 135 7.59 -11.58 -19.33
N PRO A 136 7.51 -12.08 -20.57
CA PRO A 136 7.20 -11.25 -21.74
C PRO A 136 5.78 -10.65 -21.68
N ASP A 137 4.88 -11.21 -20.87
CA ASP A 137 3.51 -10.70 -20.70
C ASP A 137 3.42 -9.55 -19.69
N ILE A 138 4.52 -9.19 -19.03
CA ILE A 138 4.54 -8.17 -17.98
C ILE A 138 5.58 -7.10 -18.29
N VAL A 139 5.09 -5.91 -18.59
CA VAL A 139 5.88 -4.68 -18.74
C VAL A 139 5.56 -3.75 -17.58
N VAL A 140 6.61 -3.26 -16.89
CA VAL A 140 6.46 -2.28 -15.82
C VAL A 140 6.80 -0.90 -16.38
N ILE A 141 5.84 0.02 -16.29
CA ILE A 141 5.97 1.40 -16.76
C ILE A 141 5.95 2.30 -15.54
N TRP A 142 7.02 3.06 -15.31
CA TRP A 142 7.09 4.08 -14.26
C TRP A 142 7.03 5.45 -14.90
N LEU A 143 6.00 6.21 -14.53
CA LEU A 143 5.77 7.60 -14.94
C LEU A 143 6.14 8.50 -13.76
N TYR A 144 6.99 9.49 -14.00
CA TYR A 144 7.26 10.54 -13.01
C TYR A 144 7.20 11.92 -13.66
N PRO A 145 6.73 12.93 -12.92
CA PRO A 145 6.67 14.29 -13.43
C PRO A 145 8.08 14.76 -13.76
N ASN A 146 8.20 15.47 -14.87
CA ASN A 146 9.43 16.17 -15.18
C ASN A 146 9.53 17.36 -14.22
N GLU A 147 10.52 17.39 -13.32
CA GLU A 147 10.75 18.50 -12.38
C GLU A 147 11.33 19.74 -13.10
N GLY A 148 10.72 20.09 -14.24
CA GLY A 148 11.11 21.19 -15.13
C GLY A 148 9.92 21.94 -15.72
N SER A 149 8.71 21.81 -15.15
CA SER A 149 7.58 22.67 -15.51
C SER A 149 7.69 24.01 -14.78
N GLY A 150 8.03 25.10 -15.48
CA GLY A 150 7.98 26.43 -14.87
C GLY A 150 8.57 27.58 -15.69
N THR A 151 7.97 27.91 -16.82
CA THR A 151 7.99 29.28 -17.38
C THR A 151 6.61 29.62 -17.89
#